data_AF-A0AA43AXN1-F1
#
_entry.id   AF-A0AA43AXN1-F1
#
_cell.length_a   1.000
_cell.length_b   1.000
_cell.length_c   1.000
_cell.angle_alpha   90.00
_cell.angle_beta   90.00
_cell.angle_gamma   90.00
#
_symmetry.space_group_name_H-M   'P 1'
#
loop_
_entity.id
_entity.type
_entity.pdbx_description
1 polymer ?
#
loop_
_entity_poly.entity_id
_entity_poly.type
_entity_poly.pdbx_seq_one_letter_code
_entity_poly.pdbx_strand_id
1 'polypeptide(L)' 'DLIQGYLGATGATAFAEGHVMTCGTVPAIGGIRPSQHFEMELHDPVLQRSLHHRYEVQVLPEVA' A
#
# COMPACT_ATOMS: atom_id res chain seq x y z
N ASP A 1 13.21 -3.38 -17.74
CA ASP A 1 12.45 -3.94 -16.60
C ASP A 1 12.74 -3.09 -15.37
N LEU A 2 11.70 -2.66 -14.63
CA LEU A 2 11.79 -1.77 -13.48
C LEU A 2 12.76 -2.32 -12.42
N ILE A 3 12.65 -3.62 -12.14
CA ILE A 3 13.47 -4.30 -11.13
C ILE A 3 14.95 -4.25 -11.53
N GLN A 4 15.27 -4.64 -12.77
CA GLN A 4 16.65 -4.61 -13.27
C GLN A 4 17.25 -3.20 -13.29
N GLY A 5 16.44 -2.19 -13.62
CA GLY A 5 16.89 -0.79 -13.59
C GLY A 5 17.27 -0.32 -12.19
N TYR A 6 16.44 -0.62 -11.18
CA TYR A 6 16.73 -0.29 -9.79
C TYR A 6 17.97 -1.03 -9.26
N LEU A 7 18.06 -2.34 -9.50
CA LEU A 7 19.19 -3.15 -9.05
C LEU A 7 20.50 -2.69 -9.69
N GLY A 8 20.50 -2.41 -11.00
CA GLY A 8 21.66 -1.87 -11.71
C GLY A 8 22.12 -0.50 -11.19
N ALA A 9 21.19 0.40 -10.86
CA ALA A 9 21.50 1.72 -10.32
C ALA A 9 22.08 1.70 -8.90
N THR A 10 21.76 0.67 -8.12
CA THR A 10 22.21 0.51 -6.73
C THR A 10 23.43 -0.40 -6.59
N GLY A 11 23.81 -1.12 -7.65
CA GLY A 11 24.81 -2.18 -7.60
C GLY A 11 24.36 -3.41 -6.80
N ALA A 12 23.08 -3.46 -6.41
CA ALA A 12 22.50 -4.58 -5.71
C ALA A 12 22.20 -5.71 -6.69
N THR A 13 22.38 -6.96 -6.26
CA THR A 13 22.04 -8.15 -7.05
C THR A 13 20.67 -8.72 -6.72
N ALA A 14 20.07 -8.27 -5.60
CA ALA A 14 18.74 -8.64 -5.14
C ALA A 14 18.17 -7.58 -4.19
N PHE A 15 16.85 -7.62 -3.93
CA PHE A 15 16.24 -6.83 -2.86
C PHE A 15 16.55 -7.44 -1.50
N ALA A 16 16.89 -6.60 -0.52
CA ALA A 16 17.01 -7.04 0.86
C ALA A 16 15.61 -7.23 1.49
N GLU A 17 15.56 -7.96 2.60
CA GLU A 17 14.34 -8.07 3.40
C GLU A 17 13.85 -6.69 3.84
N GLY A 18 12.53 -6.49 3.85
CA GLY A 18 11.91 -5.21 4.18
C GLY A 18 11.83 -4.20 3.03
N HIS A 19 12.38 -4.51 1.84
CA HIS A 19 12.12 -3.71 0.65
C HIS A 19 10.65 -3.80 0.23
N VAL A 20 10.06 -2.67 -0.12
CA VAL A 20 8.68 -2.57 -0.57
C VAL A 20 8.60 -1.79 -1.88
N MET A 21 7.76 -2.27 -2.81
CA MET A 21 7.42 -1.55 -4.03
C MET A 21 5.99 -1.00 -3.92
N THR A 22 5.85 0.33 -3.95
CA THR A 22 4.54 0.98 -4.01
C THR A 22 4.00 0.90 -5.43
N CYS A 23 2.82 0.30 -5.62
CA CYS A 23 2.23 0.05 -6.94
C CYS A 23 1.13 1.06 -7.32
N GLY A 24 1.16 2.27 -6.73
CA GLY A 24 0.12 3.28 -6.87
C GLY A 24 -1.03 3.08 -5.88
N THR A 25 -2.10 3.88 -6.06
CA THR A 25 -3.27 3.93 -5.17
C THR A 25 -4.52 3.44 -5.90
N VAL A 26 -5.34 2.65 -5.21
CA VAL A 26 -6.65 2.21 -5.73
C VAL A 26 -7.70 3.32 -5.58
N PRO A 27 -8.64 3.48 -6.52
CA PRO A 27 -9.73 4.45 -6.40
C PRO A 27 -10.62 4.16 -5.17
N ALA A 28 -10.99 5.21 -4.44
CA ALA A 28 -11.92 5.10 -3.32
C ALA A 28 -13.38 4.94 -3.80
N ILE A 29 -14.10 3.97 -3.24
CA ILE A 29 -15.54 3.80 -3.48
C ILE A 29 -16.28 4.99 -2.85
N GLY A 30 -17.00 5.75 -3.68
CA GLY A 30 -17.73 6.94 -3.24
C GLY A 30 -16.84 8.16 -2.94
N GLY A 31 -15.59 8.17 -3.42
CA GLY A 31 -14.67 9.30 -3.26
C GLY A 31 -13.98 9.38 -1.90
N ILE A 32 -13.00 10.29 -1.80
CA ILE A 32 -12.16 10.49 -0.61
C ILE A 32 -12.84 11.47 0.33
N ARG A 33 -13.05 11.05 1.58
CA ARG A 33 -13.66 11.85 2.65
C ARG A 33 -13.05 11.53 4.01
N PRO A 34 -12.96 12.48 4.95
CA PRO A 34 -12.54 12.20 6.31
C PRO A 34 -13.46 11.17 6.96
N SER A 35 -12.87 10.23 7.70
CA SER A 35 -13.57 9.21 8.47
C SER A 35 -12.69 8.75 9.63
N GLN A 36 -13.30 8.40 10.76
CA GLN A 36 -12.59 7.74 11.87
C GLN A 36 -12.26 6.28 11.55
N HIS A 37 -12.95 5.69 10.57
CA HIS A 37 -12.82 4.29 10.19
C HIS A 37 -12.49 4.17 8.72
N PHE A 38 -11.54 3.30 8.39
CA PHE A 38 -11.21 2.92 7.03
C PHE A 38 -11.32 1.40 6.89
N GLU A 39 -11.92 0.95 5.79
CA GLU A 39 -12.00 -0.45 5.39
C GLU A 39 -11.68 -0.55 3.90
N MET A 40 -10.97 -1.61 3.52
CA MET A 40 -10.72 -1.94 2.12
C MET A 40 -10.63 -3.44 1.89
N GLU A 41 -10.90 -3.83 0.65
CA GLU A 41 -10.69 -5.17 0.12
C GLU A 41 -9.88 -5.09 -1.17
N LEU A 42 -8.86 -5.95 -1.31
CA LEU A 42 -8.22 -6.26 -2.58
C LEU A 42 -8.52 -7.70 -2.95
N HIS A 43 -9.41 -7.87 -3.93
CA HIS A 43 -9.79 -9.17 -4.46
C HIS A 43 -8.89 -9.59 -5.63
N ASP A 44 -8.37 -10.81 -5.55
CA ASP A 44 -7.65 -11.50 -6.63
C ASP A 44 -8.65 -12.41 -7.37
N PRO A 45 -9.13 -12.01 -8.56
CA PRO A 45 -10.13 -12.78 -9.30
C PRO A 45 -9.55 -14.04 -9.96
N VAL A 46 -8.23 -14.22 -10.01
CA VAL A 46 -7.61 -15.41 -10.59
C VAL A 46 -7.55 -16.52 -9.53
N LEU A 47 -7.06 -16.19 -8.34
CA LEU A 47 -6.92 -17.13 -7.24
C LEU A 47 -8.14 -17.17 -6.30
N GLN A 48 -9.15 -16.33 -6.55
CA GLN A 48 -10.40 -16.26 -5.78
C GLN A 48 -10.16 -16.05 -4.28
N ARG A 49 -9.31 -15.08 -3.95
CA ARG A 49 -8.96 -14.72 -2.57
C ARG A 49 -8.97 -13.21 -2.37
N SER A 50 -9.13 -12.77 -1.14
CA SER A 50 -9.18 -11.35 -0.81
C SER A 50 -8.26 -11.01 0.35
N LEU A 51 -7.62 -9.85 0.26
CA LEU A 51 -6.94 -9.19 1.37
C LEU A 51 -7.89 -8.14 1.94
N HIS A 52 -8.18 -8.23 3.24
CA HIS A 52 -9.01 -7.25 3.94
C HIS A 52 -8.16 -6.46 4.92
N HIS A 53 -8.38 -5.15 4.98
CA HIS A 53 -7.72 -4.30 5.96
C HIS A 53 -8.70 -3.29 6.53
N ARG A 54 -8.60 -3.08 7.85
CA ARG A 54 -9.36 -2.08 8.59
C ARG A 54 -8.44 -1.41 9.61
N TYR A 55 -8.60 -0.11 9.79
CA TYR A 55 -8.03 0.61 10.92
C TYR A 55 -9.00 1.69 11.41
N GLU A 56 -8.78 2.11 12.65
CA GLU A 56 -9.39 3.29 13.24
C GLU A 56 -8.32 4.38 13.37
N VAL A 57 -8.69 5.62 13.07
CA VAL A 57 -7.80 6.76 13.17
C VAL A 57 -7.76 7.23 14.61
N GLN A 58 -6.60 7.08 15.26
CA GLN A 58 -6.31 7.77 16.51
C GLN A 58 -5.74 9.16 16.20
N VAL A 59 -6.55 10.20 16.37
CA VAL A 59 -6.10 11.59 16.15
C VAL A 59 -5.14 11.98 17.27
N LEU A 60 -3.90 12.34 16.91
CA LEU A 60 -2.90 12.82 17.84
C LEU A 60 -3.15 14.29 18.20
N PRO A 61 -2.84 14.73 19.43
CA PRO A 61 -3.00 16.13 19.81
C PRO A 61 -2.07 17.03 19.00
N GLU A 62 -2.56 18.20 18.61
CA GLU A 62 -1.74 19.26 18.06
C GLU A 62 -0.86 19.87 19.17
N VAL A 63 0.44 19.97 18.92
CA VAL A 63 1.39 20.66 19.83
C VAL A 63 1.94 21.85 19.06
N ALA A 64 1.59 23.06 19.54
CA ALA A 64 2.02 24.34 18.97
C ALA A 64 3.32 24.85 19.60
#